data_AF-A0A6M2CUL9-F1
#
_entry.id   AF-A0A6M2CUL9-F1
#
_cell.length_a   1.000
_cell.length_b   1.000
_cell.length_c   1.000
_cell.angle_alpha   90.00
_cell.angle_beta   90.00
_cell.angle_gamma   90.00
#
_symmetry.space_group_name_H-M   'P 1'
#
loop_
_entity.id
_entity.type
_entity.pdbx_description
1 polymer ?
#
loop_
_entity_poly.entity_id
_entity_poly.type
_entity_poly.pdbx_seq_one_letter_code
_entity_poly.pdbx_strand_id
1 'polypeptide(L)'
;AITAGRWLTPFRAVWVPGCDELFLVGSMEYPRRIEVYSSSGSLLYKFMGEGLASVCSIVEVHPERIVIAGGNSSGKLHVLIEP
;
A
#
# COMPACT_ATOMS: atom_id res chain seq x y z
N ALA A 1 11.81 24.80 10.70
CA ALA A 1 10.42 24.72 10.23
C ALA A 1 9.64 23.92 11.26
N ILE A 2 8.66 24.53 11.92
CA ILE A 2 7.77 23.85 12.84
C ILE A 2 6.72 23.18 11.95
N THR A 3 6.92 21.92 11.59
CA THR A 3 5.84 21.16 10.93
C THR A 3 4.78 20.94 11.99
N ALA A 4 3.73 21.76 11.94
CA ALA A 4 2.49 21.49 12.64
C ALA A 4 2.14 20.02 12.42
N GLY A 5 1.88 19.31 13.52
CA GLY A 5 1.45 17.91 13.53
C GLY A 5 0.19 17.76 12.69
N ARG A 6 0.37 17.56 11.39
CA ARG A 6 -0.66 17.05 10.50
C ARG A 6 -0.87 15.62 10.96
N TRP A 7 -2.06 15.30 11.44
CA TRP A 7 -2.49 13.93 11.66
C TRP A 7 -2.13 13.13 10.39
N LEU A 8 -1.00 12.42 10.40
CA LEU A 8 -0.65 11.54 9.31
C LEU A 8 -1.72 10.45 9.36
N THR A 9 -2.44 10.28 8.26
CA THR A 9 -3.32 9.13 8.13
C THR A 9 -2.43 7.91 8.34
N PRO A 10 -2.66 7.11 9.39
CA PRO A 10 -1.80 5.98 9.68
C PRO A 10 -1.84 5.03 8.49
N PHE A 11 -0.67 4.57 8.08
CA PHE A 11 -0.60 3.50 7.10
C PHE A 11 -0.94 2.18 7.78
N ARG A 12 -1.87 1.44 7.19
CA ARG A 12 -2.16 0.07 7.63
C ARG A 12 -1.36 -0.90 6.77
N ALA A 13 -0.39 -1.57 7.39
CA ALA A 13 0.26 -2.72 6.78
C ALA A 13 -0.67 -3.94 6.86
N VAL A 14 -0.67 -4.77 5.82
CA VAL A 14 -1.48 -5.98 5.72
C VAL A 14 -0.61 -7.15 5.27
N TRP A 15 -0.69 -8.27 5.97
CA TRP A 15 0.00 -9.50 5.59
C TRP A 15 -0.73 -10.18 4.44
N VAL A 16 0.02 -10.82 3.53
CA VAL A 16 -0.59 -11.63 2.47
C VAL A 16 -1.25 -12.86 3.12
N PRO A 17 -2.55 -13.11 2.88
CA PRO A 17 -3.24 -14.25 3.48
C PRO A 17 -2.55 -15.57 3.15
N GLY A 18 -2.25 -16.37 4.19
CA GLY A 18 -1.53 -17.64 4.04
C GLY A 18 -0.02 -17.51 3.81
N CYS A 19 0.57 -16.33 3.95
CA CYS A 19 2.01 -16.09 3.82
C CYS A 19 2.54 -15.25 4.98
N ASP A 20 3.46 -15.83 5.76
CA ASP A 20 4.07 -15.16 6.91
C ASP A 20 5.32 -14.35 6.54
N GLU A 21 5.70 -14.36 5.25
CA GLU A 21 6.92 -13.73 4.77
C GLU A 21 6.68 -12.38 4.10
N LEU A 22 5.44 -12.06 3.73
CA LEU A 22 5.13 -10.90 2.89
C LEU A 22 4.04 -10.04 3.49
N PHE A 23 4.29 -8.73 3.55
CA PHE A 23 3.26 -7.74 3.86
C PHE A 23 3.33 -6.55 2.91
N LEU A 24 2.19 -5.88 2.77
CA LEU A 24 2.01 -4.72 1.91
C LEU A 24 1.71 -3.50 2.75
N VAL A 25 2.18 -2.34 2.30
CA VAL A 25 1.84 -1.05 2.88
C VAL A 25 1.89 0.03 1.81
N GLY A 26 1.03 1.05 1.91
CA GLY A 26 1.16 2.21 1.04
C GLY A 26 2.37 3.07 1.38
N SER A 27 2.78 3.92 0.44
CA SER A 27 3.94 4.80 0.61
C SER A 27 3.61 6.27 0.36
N MET A 28 4.24 7.17 1.12
CA MET A 28 4.16 8.63 0.92
C MET A 28 4.99 9.13 -0.25
N GLU A 29 5.81 8.25 -0.81
CA GLU A 29 6.79 8.59 -1.82
C GLU A 29 6.19 8.86 -3.21
N TYR A 30 7.02 9.37 -4.11
CA TYR A 30 6.67 9.64 -5.52
C TYR A 30 7.64 8.89 -6.46
N PRO A 31 7.16 8.23 -7.55
CA PRO A 31 5.76 8.04 -7.92
C PRO A 31 4.99 7.24 -6.87
N ARG A 32 3.66 7.46 -6.82
CA ARG A 32 2.77 6.83 -5.83
C ARG A 32 2.78 5.31 -6.00
N ARG A 33 2.82 4.62 -4.87
CA ARG A 33 3.04 3.18 -4.85
C ARG A 33 2.46 2.51 -3.60
N ILE A 34 2.25 1.22 -3.74
CA ILE A 34 2.10 0.26 -2.65
C ILE A 34 3.35 -0.62 -2.67
N GLU A 35 3.98 -0.78 -1.52
CA GLU A 35 5.25 -1.47 -1.36
C GLU A 35 5.03 -2.84 -0.73
N VAL A 36 5.77 -3.85 -1.21
CA VAL A 36 5.78 -5.22 -0.67
C VAL A 36 7.09 -5.43 0.04
N TYR A 37 7.03 -5.76 1.32
CA TYR A 37 8.20 -6.03 2.14
C TYR A 37 8.24 -7.51 2.56
N SER A 38 9.46 -8.02 2.72
CA SER A 38 9.68 -9.27 3.45
C SER A 38 9.46 -9.09 4.95
N SER A 39 9.23 -10.19 5.67
CA SER A 39 9.23 -10.28 7.13
C SER A 39 10.52 -9.71 7.77
N SER A 40 11.64 -9.80 7.05
CA SER A 40 12.94 -9.23 7.43
C SER A 40 13.07 -7.72 7.17
N GLY A 41 12.04 -7.07 6.62
CA GLY A 41 12.02 -5.64 6.34
C GLY A 41 12.68 -5.23 5.01
N SER A 42 12.99 -6.19 4.13
CA SER A 42 13.55 -5.89 2.80
C SER A 42 12.44 -5.53 1.83
N LEU A 43 12.60 -4.45 1.07
CA LEU A 43 11.65 -4.06 0.02
C LEU A 43 11.81 -4.98 -1.19
N LEU A 44 10.80 -5.79 -1.47
CA LEU A 44 10.83 -6.80 -2.54
C LEU A 44 10.18 -6.31 -3.82
N TYR A 45 9.09 -5.56 -3.72
CA TYR A 45 8.32 -5.11 -4.88
C TYR A 45 7.62 -3.78 -4.66
N LYS A 46 7.29 -3.10 -5.77
CA LYS A 46 6.58 -1.81 -5.78
C LYS A 46 5.47 -1.86 -6.82
N PHE A 47 4.22 -1.89 -6.38
CA PHE A 47 3.09 -1.68 -7.26
C PHE A 47 3.01 -0.21 -7.65
N MET A 48 3.19 0.06 -8.94
CA MET A 48 3.16 1.38 -9.55
C MET A 48 2.27 1.33 -10.79
N GLY A 49 1.66 2.45 -11.16
CA GLY A 49 0.88 2.54 -12.39
C GLY A 49 0.19 3.90 -12.54
N GLU A 50 -0.23 4.23 -13.76
CA GLU A 50 -0.87 5.53 -14.06
C GLU A 50 -2.16 5.76 -13.25
N GLY A 51 -2.88 4.68 -12.91
CA GLY A 51 -4.08 4.74 -12.09
C GLY A 51 -3.82 5.15 -10.64
N LEU A 52 -2.62 4.88 -10.10
CA LEU A 52 -2.26 5.15 -8.71
C LEU A 52 -1.90 6.64 -8.53
N ALA A 53 -2.88 7.54 -8.61
CA ALA A 53 -2.63 8.98 -8.56
C ALA A 53 -2.48 9.54 -7.12
N SER A 54 -2.74 8.74 -6.09
CA SER A 54 -2.78 9.19 -4.70
C SER A 54 -2.20 8.16 -3.73
N VAL A 55 -1.77 8.64 -2.56
CA VAL A 55 -1.30 7.80 -1.45
C VAL A 55 -2.42 6.88 -0.96
N CYS A 56 -2.20 5.56 -0.98
CA CYS A 56 -3.12 4.59 -0.38
C CYS A 56 -2.73 4.39 1.09
N SER A 57 -3.44 5.04 2.02
CA SER A 57 -3.17 4.88 3.46
C SER A 57 -3.66 3.54 4.03
N ILE A 58 -4.62 2.91 3.37
CA ILE A 58 -5.12 1.58 3.72
C ILE A 58 -4.95 0.69 2.48
N VAL A 59 -4.51 -0.55 2.69
CA VAL A 59 -4.37 -1.57 1.66
C VAL A 59 -5.01 -2.85 2.18
N GLU A 60 -5.67 -3.59 1.28
CA GLU A 60 -6.21 -4.93 1.55
C GLU A 60 -5.82 -5.87 0.40
N VAL A 61 -5.61 -7.15 0.71
CA VAL A 61 -5.26 -8.20 -0.25
C VAL A 61 -6.41 -9.20 -0.31
N HIS A 62 -6.81 -9.59 -1.52
CA HIS A 62 -7.81 -10.63 -1.69
C HIS A 62 -7.27 -11.98 -1.17
N PRO A 63 -8.02 -12.77 -0.39
CA PRO A 63 -7.51 -13.99 0.24
C PRO A 63 -7.01 -15.07 -0.72
N GLU A 64 -7.66 -15.20 -1.89
CA GLU A 64 -7.38 -16.31 -2.84
C GLU A 64 -6.91 -15.84 -4.22
N ARG A 65 -6.77 -14.53 -4.44
CA ARG A 65 -6.49 -13.97 -5.78
C ARG A 65 -5.41 -12.91 -5.64
N ILE A 66 -4.62 -12.71 -6.70
CA ILE A 66 -3.63 -11.63 -6.77
C ILE A 66 -4.36 -10.32 -7.11
N VAL A 67 -5.16 -9.83 -6.18
CA VAL A 67 -5.90 -8.58 -6.27
C VAL A 67 -5.63 -7.76 -5.02
N ILE A 68 -5.24 -6.50 -5.22
CA ILE A 68 -4.93 -5.56 -4.15
C ILE A 68 -5.84 -4.34 -4.27
N ALA A 69 -6.40 -3.92 -3.15
CA ALA A 69 -7.26 -2.75 -3.06
C ALA A 69 -6.61 -1.69 -2.16
N GLY A 70 -6.37 -0.49 -2.68
CA GLY A 70 -5.77 0.64 -1.97
C GLY A 70 -6.73 1.81 -1.80
N GLY A 71 -7.00 2.22 -0.56
CA GLY A 71 -7.86 3.36 -0.23
C GLY A 71 -7.06 4.58 0.25
N ASN A 72 -7.43 5.77 -0.21
CA ASN A 72 -6.83 7.03 0.22
C ASN A 72 -7.74 7.81 1.22
N SER A 73 -7.22 8.91 1.78
CA SER A 73 -7.96 9.75 2.74
C SER A 73 -9.10 10.58 2.14
N SER A 74 -9.21 10.66 0.81
CA SER A 74 -10.32 11.32 0.10
C SER A 74 -11.44 10.34 -0.31
N GLY A 75 -11.38 9.08 0.13
CA GLY A 75 -12.36 8.05 -0.23
C GLY A 75 -12.20 7.45 -1.64
N LYS A 76 -11.08 7.69 -2.34
CA LYS A 76 -10.81 7.06 -3.64
C LYS A 76 -10.19 5.68 -3.44
N LEU A 77 -10.68 4.71 -4.22
CA LEU A 77 -10.18 3.34 -4.29
C LEU A 77 -9.33 3.14 -5.55
N HIS A 78 -8.24 2.41 -5.40
CA HIS A 78 -7.38 1.91 -6.46
C HIS A 78 -7.38 0.39 -6.41
N VAL A 79 -7.71 -0.27 -7.51
CA VAL A 79 -7.67 -1.73 -7.60
C VAL A 79 -6.52 -2.10 -8.53
N LEU A 80 -5.60 -2.90 -8.02
CA LEU A 80 -4.45 -3.42 -8.74
C LEU A 80 -4.67 -4.91 -8.94
N ILE A 81 -4.66 -5.31 -10.20
CA ILE A 81 -4.76 -6.70 -10.61
C ILE A 81 -3.47 -6.97 -11.38
N GLU A 82 -2.72 -7.99 -10.97
CA GLU A 82 -1.63 -8.48 -11.81
C GLU A 82 -2.28 -9.11 -13.07
N PRO A 83 -1.83 -8.76 -14.29
CA PRO A 83 -2.39 -9.31 -15.52
C PRO A 83 -2.27 -10.84 -15.62
#